data_AF-A0A2X3JMN9-F1
#
_entry.id   AF-A0A2X3JMN9-F1
#
_cell.length_a   1.000
_cell.length_b   1.000
_cell.length_c   1.000
_cell.angle_alpha   90.00
_cell.angle_beta   90.00
_cell.angle_gamma   90.00
#
_symmetry.space_group_name_H-M   'P 1'
#
loop_
_entity.id
_entity.type
_entity.pdbx_description
1 polymer ?
#
loop_
_entity_poly.entity_id
_entity_poly.type
_entity_poly.pdbx_seq_one_letter_code
_entity_poly.pdbx_strand_id
1 'polypeptide(L)'
;MIRKVRVALFSTGDELQLPGQPLGDGQIYDTNRLAVHLMLEQLGCEVINLGIIRDDPHALRAAFIEADSQADVVISSGGVFSG
;
A
#
# COMPACT_ATOMS: atom_id res chain seq x y z
N MET A 1 -7.22 24.47 13.79
CA MET A 1 -6.26 23.36 13.66
C MET A 1 -6.17 22.97 12.19
N ILE A 2 -5.00 22.55 11.71
CA ILE A 2 -4.84 22.02 10.35
C ILE A 2 -5.38 20.59 10.35
N ARG A 3 -6.06 20.17 9.27
CA ARG A 3 -6.56 18.80 9.13
C ARG A 3 -5.41 17.79 9.05
N LYS A 4 -5.65 16.53 9.44
CA LYS A 4 -4.67 15.46 9.27
C LYS A 4 -4.27 15.30 7.80
N VAL A 5 -3.01 14.97 7.56
CA VAL A 5 -2.51 14.58 6.24
C VAL A 5 -3.07 13.20 5.93
N ARG A 6 -3.76 13.09 4.80
CA ARG A 6 -4.32 11.82 4.30
C ARG A 6 -3.28 11.13 3.45
N VAL A 7 -2.94 9.89 3.76
CA VAL A 7 -1.88 9.14 3.07
C VAL A 7 -2.46 7.84 2.54
N ALA A 8 -2.52 7.69 1.22
CA ALA A 8 -2.87 6.44 0.57
C ALA A 8 -1.65 5.52 0.55
N LEU A 9 -1.84 4.26 0.94
CA LEU A 9 -0.79 3.28 1.06
C LEU A 9 -1.21 1.96 0.42
N PHE A 10 -0.38 1.45 -0.48
CA PHE A 10 -0.54 0.12 -1.08
C PHE A 10 0.80 -0.57 -1.28
N SER A 11 0.76 -1.89 -1.46
CA SER A 11 1.88 -2.69 -1.99
C SER A 11 1.46 -3.29 -3.33
N THR A 12 2.41 -3.72 -4.14
CA THR A 12 2.19 -4.53 -5.34
C THR A 12 3.23 -5.64 -5.43
N GLY A 13 2.84 -6.77 -6.03
CA GLY A 13 3.65 -7.98 -6.14
C GLY A 13 2.77 -9.22 -5.97
N ASP A 14 2.85 -10.13 -6.94
CA ASP A 14 2.10 -11.40 -6.93
C ASP A 14 2.64 -12.38 -5.86
N GLU A 15 3.88 -12.15 -5.41
CA GLU A 15 4.51 -12.87 -4.31
C GLU A 15 3.94 -12.46 -2.95
N LEU A 16 3.23 -11.33 -2.84
CA LEU A 16 2.80 -10.80 -1.56
C LEU A 16 1.50 -11.44 -1.06
N GLN A 17 1.51 -11.87 0.19
CA GLN A 17 0.38 -12.43 0.90
C GLN A 17 0.05 -11.61 2.16
N LEU A 18 -1.24 -11.52 2.49
CA LEU A 18 -1.66 -10.89 3.74
C LEU A 18 -1.22 -11.71 4.97
N PRO A 19 -0.72 -11.05 6.04
CA PRO A 19 -0.45 -11.71 7.30
C PRO A 19 -1.67 -12.50 7.81
N GLY A 20 -1.46 -13.76 8.18
CA GLY A 20 -2.51 -14.65 8.67
C GLY A 20 -3.18 -15.53 7.61
N GLN A 21 -2.82 -15.38 6.33
CA GLN A 21 -3.19 -16.34 5.29
C GLN A 21 -2.06 -17.35 5.04
N PRO A 22 -2.36 -18.61 4.70
CA PRO A 22 -1.32 -19.57 4.34
C PRO A 22 -0.55 -19.08 3.11
N LEU A 23 0.78 -19.20 3.15
CA LEU A 23 1.63 -18.89 2.00
C LEU A 23 1.51 -19.99 0.95
N GLY A 24 1.29 -19.58 -0.30
CA GLY A 24 1.50 -20.40 -1.48
C GLY A 24 2.99 -20.55 -1.81
N ASP A 25 3.27 -21.32 -2.86
CA ASP A 25 4.64 -21.53 -3.31
C ASP A 25 5.26 -20.21 -3.82
N GLY A 26 6.44 -19.85 -3.31
CA GLY A 26 7.12 -18.59 -3.63
C GLY A 26 6.52 -17.31 -3.01
N GLN A 27 5.46 -17.41 -2.20
CA GLN A 27 4.84 -16.24 -1.58
C GLN A 27 5.54 -15.83 -0.26
N ILE A 28 5.51 -14.54 0.04
CA ILE A 28 6.02 -13.91 1.25
C ILE A 28 4.96 -12.98 1.86
N TYR A 29 5.05 -12.72 3.16
CA TYR A 29 4.12 -11.80 3.81
C TYR A 29 4.45 -10.34 3.51
N ASP A 30 3.42 -9.52 3.30
CA ASP A 30 3.54 -8.07 3.16
C ASP A 30 3.80 -7.39 4.52
N THR A 31 5.07 -7.25 4.87
CA THR A 31 5.52 -6.62 6.13
C THR A 31 5.76 -5.11 5.97
N ASN A 32 6.19 -4.66 4.79
CA ASN A 32 6.51 -3.26 4.54
C ASN A 32 5.27 -2.37 4.69
N ARG A 33 4.13 -2.77 4.12
CA ARG A 33 2.89 -2.00 4.25
C ARG A 33 2.47 -1.85 5.70
N LEU A 34 2.60 -2.92 6.48
CA LEU A 34 2.29 -2.90 7.91
C LEU A 34 3.21 -1.92 8.66
N ALA A 35 4.52 -1.97 8.40
CA ALA A 35 5.49 -1.08 9.03
C ALA A 35 5.20 0.40 8.71
N VAL A 36 4.99 0.74 7.44
CA VAL A 36 4.69 2.11 7.00
C VAL A 36 3.36 2.58 7.58
N HIS A 37 2.34 1.73 7.59
CA HIS A 37 1.04 2.06 8.19
C HIS A 37 1.18 2.48 9.66
N LEU A 38 1.88 1.67 10.47
CA LEU A 38 2.11 1.97 11.89
C LEU A 38 2.90 3.27 12.09
N MET A 39 3.91 3.53 11.26
CA MET A 39 4.67 4.78 11.33
C MET A 39 3.81 6.01 11.01
N LEU A 40 2.94 5.93 10.00
CA LEU A 40 2.03 7.01 9.61
C LEU A 40 0.97 7.29 10.69
N GLU A 41 0.43 6.24 11.32
CA GLU A 41 -0.48 6.41 12.45
C GLU A 41 0.21 7.14 13.62
N GLN A 42 1.46 6.77 13.94
CA GLN A 42 2.24 7.45 14.97
C GLN A 42 2.55 8.91 14.64
N LEU A 43 2.68 9.26 13.36
CA LEU A 43 2.82 10.64 12.89
C LEU A 43 1.50 11.43 12.89
N GLY A 44 0.37 10.79 13.25
CA GLY A 44 -0.94 11.43 13.31
C GLY A 44 -1.61 11.61 11.94
N CYS A 45 -1.12 10.91 10.91
CA CYS A 45 -1.74 10.89 9.58
C CYS A 45 -3.06 10.09 9.59
N GLU A 46 -3.90 10.36 8.59
CA GLU A 46 -5.05 9.53 8.26
C GLU A 46 -4.62 8.56 7.14
N VAL A 47 -4.53 7.26 7.44
CA VAL A 47 -4.01 6.28 6.47
C VAL A 47 -5.16 5.62 5.72
N ILE A 48 -5.12 5.69 4.39
CA ILE A 48 -6.03 5.01 3.47
C ILE A 48 -5.30 3.78 2.94
N ASN A 49 -5.57 2.63 3.54
CA ASN A 49 -4.89 1.38 3.18
C ASN A 49 -5.62 0.69 2.03
N LEU A 50 -5.04 0.75 0.83
CA LEU A 50 -5.59 0.16 -0.40
C LEU A 50 -5.18 -1.31 -0.61
N GLY A 51 -4.37 -1.87 0.31
CA GLY A 51 -4.02 -3.29 0.31
C GLY A 51 -2.90 -3.66 -0.66
N ILE A 52 -2.94 -4.91 -1.13
CA ILE A 52 -2.01 -5.45 -2.12
C ILE A 52 -2.70 -5.36 -3.49
N ILE A 53 -2.09 -4.60 -4.39
CA ILE A 53 -2.51 -4.46 -5.78
C ILE A 53 -1.79 -5.52 -6.60
N ARG A 54 -2.47 -6.11 -7.58
CA ARG A 54 -1.85 -7.08 -8.50
C ARG A 54 -0.82 -6.39 -9.36
N ASP A 55 0.21 -7.13 -9.79
CA ASP A 55 1.22 -6.63 -10.72
C ASP A 55 0.67 -6.57 -12.16
N ASP A 56 -0.35 -5.74 -12.35
CA ASP A 56 -1.05 -5.51 -13.61
C ASP A 56 -1.14 -3.99 -13.86
N PRO A 57 -0.77 -3.50 -15.06
CA PRO A 57 -0.81 -2.07 -15.37
C PRO A 57 -2.19 -1.43 -15.21
N HIS A 58 -3.28 -2.16 -15.47
CA HIS A 58 -4.63 -1.63 -15.30
C HIS A 58 -5.02 -1.52 -13.82
N ALA A 59 -4.70 -2.55 -13.02
CA ALA A 59 -4.90 -2.56 -11.58
C ALA A 59 -4.10 -1.46 -10.88
N LEU A 60 -2.82 -1.29 -11.23
CA LEU A 60 -1.99 -0.20 -10.72
C LEU A 60 -2.56 1.16 -11.09
N ARG A 61 -2.95 1.36 -12.35
CA ARG A 61 -3.55 2.63 -12.79
C ARG A 61 -4.83 2.96 -12.02
N ALA A 62 -5.69 1.96 -11.78
CA ALA A 62 -6.91 2.13 -11.00
C ALA A 62 -6.59 2.51 -9.55
N ALA A 63 -5.63 1.81 -8.91
CA ALA A 63 -5.20 2.09 -7.54
C ALA A 63 -4.62 3.50 -7.40
N PHE A 64 -3.82 3.96 -8.36
CA PHE A 64 -3.29 5.34 -8.37
C PHE A 64 -4.41 6.39 -8.50
N ILE A 65 -5.38 6.18 -9.39
CA ILE A 65 -6.52 7.10 -9.53
C ILE A 65 -7.34 7.16 -8.24
N GLU A 66 -7.58 6.01 -7.62
CA GLU A 66 -8.29 5.93 -6.34
C GLU A 66 -7.53 6.64 -5.23
N ALA A 67 -6.22 6.40 -5.13
CA ALA A 67 -5.33 7.02 -4.14
C ALA A 67 -5.29 8.54 -4.28
N ASP A 68 -5.08 9.05 -5.50
CA ASP A 68 -5.00 10.47 -5.82
C ASP A 68 -6.31 11.21 -5.49
N SER A 69 -7.46 10.57 -5.74
CA SER A 69 -8.76 11.18 -5.45
C SER A 69 -9.07 11.34 -3.95
N GLN A 70 -8.32 10.68 -3.07
CA GLN A 70 -8.63 10.60 -1.64
C GLN A 70 -7.49 11.03 -0.71
N ALA A 71 -6.24 11.09 -1.18
CA ALA A 71 -5.08 11.35 -0.33
C ALA A 71 -4.30 12.60 -0.73
N ASP A 72 -3.58 13.16 0.24
CA ASP A 72 -2.60 14.23 0.02
C ASP A 72 -1.24 13.66 -0.42
N VAL A 73 -0.96 12.41 -0.06
CA VAL A 73 0.28 11.69 -0.36
C VAL A 73 -0.07 10.25 -0.74
N VAL A 74 0.60 9.73 -1.76
CA VAL A 74 0.50 8.32 -2.16
C VAL A 74 1.85 7.64 -1.92
N ILE A 75 1.83 6.50 -1.21
CA ILE A 75 3.01 5.68 -0.92
C ILE A 75 2.79 4.27 -1.44
N SER A 76 3.78 3.77 -2.18
CA SER A 76 3.89 2.34 -2.50
C SER A 76 4.97 1.71 -1.61
N SER A 77 4.61 0.69 -0.82
CA SER A 77 5.52 -0.02 0.11
C SER A 77 6.23 -1.23 -0.50
N GLY A 78 5.95 -1.59 -1.75
CA GLY A 78 6.58 -2.73 -2.45
C GLY A 78 6.12 -2.86 -3.89
N GLY A 79 7.03 -3.30 -4.77
CA GLY A 79 6.85 -3.55 -6.20
C GLY A 79 6.79 -2.30 -7.10
N VAL A 80 7.64 -1.30 -6.87
CA VAL A 80 7.96 -0.35 -7.95
C VAL A 80 9.08 -0.97 -8.78
N PHE A 81 8.76 -1.32 -10.02
CA PHE A 81 9.68 -1.81 -11.06
C PHE A 81 11.09 -1.24 -10.89
N SER A 82 12.06 -2.12 -10.67
CA SER A 82 13.48 -1.82 -10.84
C SER A 82 13.75 -1.63 -12.34
N GLY A 83 13.41 -0.46 -12.91
CA GLY A 83 13.87 0.03 -14.22
C GLY A 83 13.63 -0.88 -15.44
#